data_AF-A0A2A4NWT5-F1
#
_entry.id   AF-A0A2A4NWT5-F1
#
_cell.length_a   1.000
_cell.length_b   1.000
_cell.length_c   1.000
_cell.angle_alpha   90.00
_cell.angle_beta   90.00
_cell.angle_gamma   90.00
#
_symmetry.space_group_name_H-M   'P 1'
#
loop_
_entity.id
_entity.type
_entity.pdbx_description
1 polymer ?
#
loop_
_entity_poly.entity_id
_entity_poly.type
_entity_poly.pdbx_seq_one_letter_code
_entity_poly.pdbx_strand_id
1 'polypeptide(L)'
;MKNEELYWKSNLKYLFILIPIWFIIAIVVPIILADWLNQFRLGGFPLGFWFAMQGSLIGFIILIFIYVRLMNRLDKKHHLNK
;
A
#
# COMPACT_ATOMS: atom_id res chain seq x y z
N MET A 1 -1.73 -30.98 8.21
CA MET A 1 -2.24 -29.59 8.17
C MET A 1 -2.53 -29.28 6.71
N LYS A 2 -3.76 -28.90 6.38
CA LYS A 2 -4.19 -28.69 4.98
C LYS A 2 -3.37 -27.55 4.38
N ASN A 3 -2.84 -27.73 3.15
CA ASN A 3 -2.08 -26.69 2.44
C ASN A 3 -2.82 -25.34 2.36
N GLU A 4 -4.15 -25.37 2.40
CA GLU A 4 -5.05 -24.21 2.47
C GLU A 4 -4.85 -23.34 3.74
N GLU A 5 -4.58 -23.96 4.90
CA GLU A 5 -4.38 -23.22 6.16
C GLU A 5 -3.06 -22.45 6.17
N LEU A 6 -2.00 -23.04 5.60
CA LEU A 6 -0.68 -22.39 5.44
C LEU A 6 -0.74 -21.21 4.47
N TYR A 7 -1.53 -21.35 3.40
CA TYR A 7 -1.78 -20.27 2.45
C TYR A 7 -2.53 -19.11 3.11
N TRP A 8 -3.62 -19.41 3.81
CA TRP A 8 -4.43 -18.42 4.51
C TRP A 8 -3.63 -17.66 5.58
N LYS A 9 -2.83 -18.36 6.39
CA LYS A 9 -1.94 -17.73 7.39
C LYS A 9 -0.92 -16.79 6.76
N SER A 10 -0.34 -17.18 5.62
CA SER A 10 0.65 -16.36 4.92
C SER A 10 0.00 -15.10 4.33
N ASN A 11 -1.22 -15.24 3.81
CA ASN A 11 -1.96 -14.12 3.28
C ASN A 11 -2.36 -13.11 4.37
N LEU A 12 -2.84 -13.61 5.52
CA LEU A 12 -3.08 -12.79 6.71
C LEU A 12 -1.83 -12.06 7.19
N LYS A 13 -0.65 -12.71 7.11
CA LYS A 13 0.63 -12.07 7.46
C LYS A 13 0.96 -10.91 6.51
N TYR A 14 0.67 -11.04 5.22
CA TYR A 14 0.85 -9.94 4.27
C TYR A 14 -0.11 -8.79 4.56
N LEU A 15 -1.39 -9.07 4.77
CA LEU A 15 -2.35 -8.04 5.17
C LEU A 15 -1.92 -7.30 6.44
N PHE A 16 -1.45 -8.05 7.45
CA PHE A 16 -1.00 -7.48 8.72
C PHE A 16 0.22 -6.56 8.57
N ILE A 17 1.09 -6.79 7.58
CA ILE A 17 2.24 -5.93 7.27
C ILE A 17 1.80 -4.74 6.39
N LEU A 18 0.88 -4.97 5.45
CA LEU A 18 0.45 -3.94 4.51
C LEU A 18 -0.37 -2.83 5.16
N ILE A 19 -1.25 -3.16 6.11
CA ILE A 19 -2.09 -2.18 6.82
C ILE A 19 -1.25 -1.08 7.50
N PRO A 20 -0.24 -1.38 8.33
CA PRO A 20 0.58 -0.34 8.95
C PRO A 20 1.42 0.42 7.92
N ILE A 21 1.90 -0.22 6.86
CA ILE A 21 2.61 0.47 5.77
C ILE A 21 1.68 1.46 5.07
N TRP A 22 0.44 1.05 4.79
CA TRP A 22 -0.58 1.93 4.23
C TRP A 22 -0.88 3.10 5.16
N PHE A 23 -1.02 2.87 6.46
CA PHE A 23 -1.25 3.93 7.43
C PHE A 23 -0.11 4.95 7.46
N ILE A 24 1.14 4.48 7.42
CA ILE A 24 2.32 5.35 7.32
C ILE A 24 2.29 6.16 6.02
N ILE A 25 2.04 5.52 4.87
CA ILE A 25 2.02 6.22 3.58
C ILE A 25 0.84 7.20 3.49
N ALA A 26 -0.32 6.87 4.05
CA ALA A 26 -1.52 7.71 3.99
C ALA A 26 -1.46 8.90 4.94
N ILE A 27 -0.67 8.85 6.03
CA ILE A 27 -0.66 9.87 7.08
C ILE A 27 0.70 10.53 7.22
N VAL A 28 1.77 9.74 7.36
CA VAL A 28 3.11 10.25 7.63
C VAL A 28 3.69 10.96 6.41
N VAL A 29 3.50 10.40 5.21
CA VAL A 29 4.03 11.01 3.97
C VAL A 29 3.38 12.37 3.69
N PRO A 30 2.04 12.52 3.70
CA PRO A 30 1.42 13.83 3.49
C PRO A 30 1.83 14.87 4.54
N ILE A 31 2.01 14.48 5.81
CA ILE A 31 2.39 15.40 6.88
C ILE A 31 3.83 15.89 6.72
N ILE A 32 4.78 14.98 6.48
CA ILE A 32 6.20 15.36 6.36
C ILE A 32 6.48 16.09 5.05
N LEU A 33 5.88 15.63 3.95
CA LEU A 33 6.07 16.24 2.64
C LEU A 33 5.14 17.44 2.40
N ALA A 34 4.24 17.78 3.33
CA ALA A 34 3.32 18.90 3.20
C ALA A 34 4.05 20.20 2.87
N ASP A 35 5.12 20.53 3.61
CA ASP A 35 5.85 21.80 3.43
C ASP A 35 6.51 21.91 2.06
N TRP A 36 7.00 20.79 1.52
CA TRP A 36 7.58 20.74 0.18
C TRP A 36 6.49 20.75 -0.90
N LEU A 37 5.42 19.98 -0.74
CA LEU A 37 4.32 19.94 -1.71
C LEU A 37 3.55 21.27 -1.76
N ASN A 38 3.42 21.99 -0.66
CA ASN A 38 2.69 23.26 -0.60
C ASN A 38 3.36 24.39 -1.40
N GLN A 39 4.62 24.22 -1.81
CA GLN A 39 5.29 25.13 -2.76
C GLN A 39 4.67 25.03 -4.16
N PHE A 40 4.12 23.88 -4.49
CA PHE A 40 3.43 23.66 -5.75
C PHE A 40 1.92 23.83 -5.53
N ARG A 41 1.25 24.44 -6.50
CA ARG A 41 -0.21 24.65 -6.46
C ARG A 41 -0.85 23.96 -7.65
N LEU A 42 -1.81 23.08 -7.39
CA LEU A 42 -2.63 22.46 -8.43
C LEU A 42 -4.02 23.10 -8.40
N GLY A 43 -4.41 23.73 -9.50
CA GLY A 43 -5.76 24.31 -9.65
C GLY A 43 -6.11 25.38 -8.61
N GLY A 44 -5.11 26.10 -8.06
CA GLY A 44 -5.31 27.13 -7.05
C GLY A 44 -5.22 26.65 -5.59
N PHE A 45 -5.13 25.34 -5.35
CA PHE A 45 -4.97 24.76 -4.01
C PHE A 45 -3.55 24.21 -3.78
N PRO A 46 -3.05 24.24 -2.54
CA PRO A 46 -1.75 23.67 -2.21
C PRO A 46 -1.74 22.17 -2.50
N LEU A 47 -0.66 21.69 -3.12
CA LEU A 47 -0.53 20.30 -3.54
C LEU A 47 -0.55 19.32 -2.36
N GLY A 48 -0.10 19.75 -1.17
CA GLY A 48 -0.18 18.95 0.04
C GLY A 48 -1.62 18.61 0.44
N PHE A 49 -2.56 19.55 0.24
CA PHE A 49 -3.98 19.32 0.48
C PHE A 49 -4.58 18.32 -0.53
N TRP A 50 -4.22 18.44 -1.80
CA TRP A 50 -4.64 17.48 -2.83
C TRP A 50 -4.13 16.07 -2.53
N PHE A 51 -2.90 15.96 -2.02
CA PHE A 51 -2.31 14.67 -1.63
C PHE A 51 -2.98 14.06 -0.41
N ALA A 52 -3.48 14.86 0.53
CA ALA A 52 -4.27 14.37 1.65
C ALA A 52 -5.58 13.69 1.21
N MET A 53 -6.18 14.15 0.09
CA MET A 53 -7.44 13.61 -0.43
C MET A 53 -7.22 12.48 -1.46
N GLN A 54 -6.44 12.74 -2.52
CA GLN A 54 -6.23 11.81 -3.63
C GLN A 54 -4.93 11.00 -3.49
N GLY A 55 -3.93 11.53 -2.79
CA GLY A 55 -2.64 10.86 -2.59
C GLY A 55 -2.76 9.57 -1.78
N SER A 56 -3.68 9.51 -0.80
CA SER A 56 -3.99 8.26 -0.08
C SER A 56 -4.53 7.17 -1.01
N LEU A 57 -5.39 7.53 -1.96
CA LEU A 57 -5.97 6.59 -2.92
C LEU A 57 -4.91 6.08 -3.91
N ILE A 58 -4.04 6.95 -4.42
CA ILE A 58 -2.91 6.56 -5.26
C ILE A 58 -1.93 5.65 -4.48
N GLY A 59 -1.62 6.02 -3.24
CA GLY A 59 -0.78 5.21 -2.34
C GLY A 59 -1.38 3.82 -2.09
N PHE A 60 -2.70 3.73 -1.92
CA PHE A 60 -3.41 2.48 -1.77
C PHE A 60 -3.30 1.58 -3.01
N ILE A 61 -3.46 2.14 -4.22
CA ILE A 61 -3.30 1.39 -5.48
C ILE A 61 -1.87 0.83 -5.61
N ILE A 62 -0.85 1.63 -5.30
CA ILE A 62 0.55 1.17 -5.30
C ILE A 62 0.73 0.01 -4.33
N LEU A 63 0.12 0.10 -3.15
CA LEU A 63 0.14 -0.94 -2.14
C LEU A 63 -0.48 -2.26 -2.63
N ILE A 64 -1.60 -2.19 -3.37
CA ILE A 64 -2.23 -3.35 -4.01
C ILE A 64 -1.29 -3.98 -5.03
N PHE A 65 -0.59 -3.19 -5.83
CA PHE A 65 0.41 -3.74 -6.77
C PHE A 65 1.55 -4.47 -6.04
N ILE A 66 2.04 -3.90 -4.93
CA ILE A 66 3.06 -4.55 -4.09
C ILE A 66 2.52 -5.85 -3.50
N TYR A 67 1.29 -5.83 -2.97
CA TYR A 67 0.62 -7.02 -2.46
C TYR A 67 0.56 -8.13 -3.50
N VAL A 68 0.02 -7.84 -4.69
CA VAL A 68 -0.13 -8.80 -5.78
C VAL A 68 1.22 -9.36 -6.20
N ARG A 69 2.27 -8.52 -6.27
CA ARG A 69 3.63 -8.99 -6.58
C ARG A 69 4.18 -9.93 -5.49
N LEU A 70 3.89 -9.64 -4.23
CA LEU A 70 4.31 -10.45 -3.09
C LEU A 70 3.55 -11.79 -3.04
N MET A 71 2.25 -11.75 -3.31
CA MET A 71 1.35 -12.89 -3.44
C MET A 71 1.81 -13.82 -4.58
N ASN A 72 2.08 -13.27 -5.77
CA ASN A 72 2.63 -14.01 -6.90
C ASN A 72 3.98 -14.67 -6.59
N ARG A 73 4.78 -14.07 -5.70
CA ARG A 73 6.04 -14.66 -5.21
C ARG A 73 5.80 -15.79 -4.23
N LEU A 74 4.78 -15.67 -3.37
CA LEU A 74 4.37 -16.71 -2.44
C LEU A 74 3.79 -17.92 -3.19
N ASP A 75 2.95 -17.68 -4.20
CA ASP A 75 2.37 -18.72 -5.06
C ASP A 75 3.44 -19.54 -5.76
N LYS A 76 4.46 -18.86 -6.32
CA LYS A 76 5.64 -19.52 -6.92
C LYS A 76 6.41 -20.39 -5.93
N LYS A 77 6.51 -19.98 -4.66
CA LYS A 77 7.20 -20.77 -3.62
C LYS A 77 6.40 -21.98 -3.17
N HIS A 78 5.08 -21.88 -3.16
CA HIS A 78 4.21 -22.97 -2.71
C HIS A 78 3.77 -23.92 -3.83
N HIS A 79 4.30 -23.75 -5.07
CA HIS A 79 3.99 -24.60 -6.22
C HIS A 79 2.48 -24.83 -6.42
N LEU A 80 1.65 -23.84 -6.06
CA LEU A 80 0.24 -23.82 -6.42
C LEU A 80 0.09 -23.37 -7.89
N ASN A 81 0.89 -23.97 -8.78
CA ASN A 81 0.56 -24.04 -10.20
C ASN A 81 -0.31 -25.28 -10.34
N LYS A 82 -1.62 -25.08 -10.38
CA LYS A 82 -2.52 -26.03 -11.01
C LYS A 82 -2.94 -25.44 -12.35
#